data_AF-A0A060SE54-F1
#
_entry.id   AF-A0A060SE54-F1
#
_cell.length_a   1.000
_cell.length_b   1.000
_cell.length_c   1.000
_cell.angle_alpha   90.00
_cell.angle_beta   90.00
_cell.angle_gamma   90.00
#
_symmetry.space_group_name_H-M   'P 1'
#
loop_
_entity.id
_entity.type
_entity.pdbx_description
1 polymer ?
#
loop_
_entity_poly.entity_id
_entity_poly.type
_entity_poly.pdbx_seq_one_letter_code
_entity_poly.pdbx_strand_id
1 'polypeptide(L)'
;MLRLSDLEQPIQPLYNAKGEISPEFPKRLVDLFNMTNETAVTLLRDYAPNDKPTDSRDSNVNAVMRICGVRFVLVRRRSSS
;
A
#
# COMPACT_ATOMS: atom_id res chain seq x y z
N MET A 1 -5.15 -9.99 -13.91
CA MET A 1 -6.29 -9.80 -12.99
C MET A 1 -5.98 -10.60 -11.73
N LEU A 2 -5.92 -9.96 -10.56
CA LEU A 2 -5.74 -10.66 -9.28
C LEU A 2 -7.00 -11.50 -9.00
N ARG A 3 -6.82 -12.78 -8.65
CA ARG A 3 -7.90 -13.64 -8.17
C ARG A 3 -7.97 -13.56 -6.65
N LEU A 4 -9.13 -13.88 -6.09
CA LEU A 4 -9.30 -13.94 -4.62
C LEU A 4 -8.29 -14.93 -4.00
N SER A 5 -8.00 -16.01 -4.72
CA SER A 5 -6.99 -17.03 -4.36
C SER A 5 -5.57 -16.47 -4.23
N ASP A 6 -5.28 -15.36 -4.90
CA ASP A 6 -3.95 -14.75 -4.91
C ASP A 6 -3.71 -13.85 -3.68
N LEU A 7 -4.75 -13.54 -2.90
CA LEU A 7 -4.66 -12.62 -1.75
C LEU A 7 -3.73 -13.12 -0.64
N GLU A 8 -3.57 -14.44 -0.52
CA GLU A 8 -2.66 -15.06 0.45
C GLU A 8 -1.21 -15.14 -0.05
N GLN A 9 -0.94 -14.76 -1.31
CA GLN A 9 0.43 -14.83 -1.82
C GLN A 9 1.32 -13.79 -1.12
N PRO A 10 2.59 -14.18 -0.84
CA PRO A 10 3.55 -13.28 -0.22
C PRO A 10 3.92 -12.13 -1.15
N ILE A 11 4.13 -10.95 -0.58
CA ILE A 11 4.69 -9.81 -1.29
C ILE A 11 6.20 -9.83 -1.09
N GLN A 12 6.95 -9.62 -2.16
CA GLN A 12 8.39 -9.45 -2.05
C GLN A 12 8.69 -8.09 -1.38
N PRO A 13 9.43 -8.08 -0.25
CA PRO A 13 9.66 -6.85 0.49
C PRO A 13 10.51 -5.87 -0.30
N LEU A 14 10.22 -4.59 -0.14
CA LEU A 14 11.07 -3.51 -0.63
C LEU A 14 12.01 -3.03 0.48
N TYR A 15 13.22 -2.67 0.07
CA TYR A 15 14.18 -1.99 0.91
C TYR A 15 14.00 -0.48 0.77
N ASN A 16 14.03 0.24 1.90
CA ASN A 16 14.00 1.69 1.91
C ASN A 16 15.35 2.29 1.50
N ALA A 17 15.47 3.62 1.51
CA ALA A 17 16.71 4.32 1.16
C ALA A 17 17.91 4.00 2.09
N LYS A 18 17.66 3.42 3.26
CA LYS A 18 18.69 2.98 4.22
C LYS A 18 19.07 1.51 4.02
N GLY A 19 18.43 0.80 3.10
CA GLY A 19 18.63 -0.64 2.91
C GLY A 19 17.90 -1.52 3.93
N GLU A 20 16.89 -0.98 4.61
CA GLU A 20 16.11 -1.67 5.65
C GLU A 20 14.68 -1.95 5.15
N ILE A 21 14.02 -2.97 5.71
CA ILE A 21 12.60 -3.24 5.48
C ILE A 21 11.81 -2.63 6.62
N SER A 22 10.79 -1.82 6.31
CA SER A 22 9.92 -1.27 7.34
C SER A 22 9.20 -2.40 8.09
N PRO A 23 9.10 -2.36 9.43
CA PRO A 23 8.34 -3.34 10.21
C PRO A 23 6.87 -3.42 9.79
N GLU A 24 6.36 -2.31 9.26
CA GLU A 24 4.99 -2.13 8.81
C GLU A 24 4.76 -2.61 7.36
N PHE A 25 5.80 -3.12 6.68
CA PHE A 25 5.67 -3.55 5.29
C PHE A 25 4.75 -4.78 5.17
N PRO A 26 3.76 -4.77 4.27
CA PRO A 26 2.79 -5.85 4.16
C PRO A 26 3.45 -7.15 3.69
N LYS A 27 3.10 -8.26 4.35
CA LYS A 27 3.68 -9.58 4.06
C LYS A 27 2.92 -10.32 2.97
N ARG A 28 1.60 -10.11 2.86
CA ARG A 28 0.72 -10.71 1.85
C ARG A 28 -0.08 -9.66 1.10
N LEU A 29 -0.60 -10.03 -0.06
CA LEU A 29 -1.45 -9.16 -0.87
C LEU A 29 -2.68 -8.67 -0.11
N VAL A 30 -3.32 -9.51 0.70
CA VAL A 30 -4.44 -9.08 1.57
C VAL A 30 -4.05 -7.98 2.54
N ASP A 31 -2.84 -8.02 3.09
CA ASP A 31 -2.35 -7.02 4.06
C ASP A 31 -2.11 -5.67 3.38
N LEU A 32 -1.68 -5.68 2.10
CA LEU A 32 -1.54 -4.48 1.27
C LEU A 32 -2.90 -3.83 0.99
N PHE A 33 -3.93 -4.60 0.67
CA PHE A 33 -5.27 -4.08 0.38
C PHE A 33 -6.05 -3.65 1.65
N ASN A 34 -5.82 -4.32 2.78
CA ASN A 34 -6.47 -4.01 4.07
C ASN A 34 -5.68 -3.02 4.94
N MET A 35 -4.65 -2.38 4.37
CA MET A 35 -3.81 -1.42 5.06
C MET A 35 -4.61 -0.25 5.65
N THR A 36 -4.27 0.10 6.90
CA THR A 36 -4.81 1.25 7.61
C THR A 36 -4.20 2.55 7.07
N ASN A 37 -4.81 3.69 7.39
CA ASN A 37 -4.24 4.97 6.98
C ASN A 37 -2.89 5.21 7.65
N GLU A 38 -2.79 4.87 8.93
CA GLU A 38 -1.61 5.06 9.77
C GLU A 38 -0.42 4.28 9.21
N THR A 39 -0.62 3.01 8.89
CA THR A 39 0.40 2.16 8.26
C THR A 39 0.79 2.71 6.89
N ALA A 40 -0.17 3.16 6.06
CA ALA A 40 0.14 3.75 4.76
C ALA A 40 0.99 5.02 4.89
N VAL A 41 0.67 5.90 5.84
CA VAL A 41 1.46 7.12 6.13
C VAL A 41 2.88 6.77 6.56
N THR A 42 3.05 5.79 7.45
CA THR A 42 4.37 5.33 7.87
C THR A 42 5.19 4.81 6.70
N LEU A 43 4.60 3.96 5.85
CA LEU A 43 5.28 3.43 4.67
C LEU A 43 5.62 4.52 3.64
N LEU A 44 4.76 5.53 3.45
CA LEU A 44 5.10 6.66 2.59
C LEU A 44 6.32 7.42 3.10
N ARG A 45 6.44 7.64 4.41
CA ARG A 45 7.61 8.29 5.01
C ARG A 45 8.88 7.46 4.83
N ASP A 46 8.77 6.14 4.97
CA ASP A 46 9.91 5.23 4.87
C ASP A 46 10.41 5.06 3.42
N TYR A 47 9.50 4.97 2.45
CA TYR A 47 9.81 4.58 1.08
C TYR A 47 9.72 5.71 0.04
N ALA A 48 8.95 6.77 0.31
CA ALA A 48 8.78 7.91 -0.57
C ALA A 48 8.74 9.22 0.24
N PRO A 49 9.86 9.61 0.90
CA PRO A 49 9.89 10.76 1.81
C PRO A 49 9.53 12.11 1.15
N ASN A 50 9.52 12.18 -0.18
CA ASN A 50 9.08 13.34 -0.96
C ASN A 50 7.56 13.39 -1.19
N ASP A 51 6.86 12.26 -1.06
CA ASP A 51 5.41 12.19 -1.17
C ASP A 51 4.79 12.64 0.15
N LYS A 52 3.94 13.67 0.08
CA LYS A 52 3.21 14.16 1.24
C LYS A 52 1.95 13.31 1.44
N PRO A 53 1.79 12.65 2.60
CA PRO A 53 0.55 11.98 2.94
C PRO A 53 -0.62 12.95 2.92
N THR A 54 -1.78 12.44 2.50
CA THR A 54 -3.04 13.17 2.46
C THR A 54 -3.95 12.73 3.60
N ASP A 55 -5.08 13.40 3.81
CA ASP A 55 -6.09 12.98 4.79
C ASP A 55 -6.94 11.78 4.33
N SER A 56 -6.75 11.32 3.08
CA SER A 56 -7.49 10.21 2.52
C SER A 56 -6.69 8.91 2.60
N ARG A 57 -7.21 7.94 3.38
CA ARG A 57 -6.71 6.57 3.44
C ARG A 57 -6.47 5.99 2.05
N ASP A 58 -7.47 6.06 1.17
CA ASP A 58 -7.41 5.41 -0.13
C ASP A 58 -6.33 6.03 -1.01
N SER A 59 -6.13 7.36 -0.91
CA SER A 59 -5.06 8.06 -1.60
C SER A 59 -3.68 7.59 -1.12
N ASN A 60 -3.48 7.50 0.19
CA ASN A 60 -2.22 7.06 0.78
C ASN A 60 -1.92 5.60 0.47
N VAL A 61 -2.92 4.71 0.58
CA VAL A 61 -2.80 3.29 0.22
C VAL A 61 -2.48 3.13 -1.26
N ASN A 62 -3.14 3.88 -2.15
CA ASN A 62 -2.85 3.85 -3.58
C ASN A 62 -1.42 4.33 -3.90
N ALA A 63 -0.89 5.29 -3.16
CA ALA A 63 0.50 5.73 -3.31
C ALA A 63 1.48 4.61 -2.89
N VAL A 64 1.24 3.92 -1.77
CA VAL A 64 2.03 2.75 -1.35
C VAL A 64 1.96 1.61 -2.38
N MET A 65 0.76 1.32 -2.90
CA MET A 65 0.58 0.32 -3.96
C MET A 65 1.41 0.65 -5.20
N ARG A 66 1.47 1.93 -5.58
CA ARG A 66 2.30 2.39 -6.71
C ARG A 66 3.79 2.15 -6.47
N ILE A 67 4.28 2.40 -5.25
CA ILE A 67 5.67 2.11 -4.85
C ILE A 67 5.95 0.60 -4.98
N CYS A 68 4.98 -0.24 -4.62
CA CYS A 68 5.05 -1.69 -4.78
C CYS A 68 4.91 -2.17 -6.25
N GLY A 69 4.86 -1.26 -7.22
CA GLY A 69 4.69 -1.59 -8.64
C GLY A 69 3.30 -2.07 -9.03
N VAL A 70 2.32 -1.95 -8.11
CA VAL A 70 0.93 -2.34 -8.35
C VAL A 70 0.27 -1.27 -9.20
N ARG A 71 -0.17 -1.66 -10.41
CA ARG A 71 -0.86 -0.78 -11.38
C ARG A 71 -2.37 -0.63 -11.11
N PHE A 72 -2.87 -1.19 -10.02
CA PHE A 72 -4.27 -1.10 -9.63
C PHE A 72 -4.47 0.02 -8.61
N VAL A 73 -5.62 0.69 -8.67
CA VAL A 73 -6.02 1.72 -7.72
C VAL A 73 -7.31 1.29 -7.04
N LEU A 74 -7.39 1.49 -5.73
CA LEU A 74 -8.64 1.41 -4.98
C LEU A 74 -9.52 2.58 -5.44
N VAL A 75 -10.67 2.24 -6.00
CA VAL A 75 -11.73 3.19 -6.34
C VAL A 75 -12.86 2.96 -5.35
N ARG A 76 -13.26 4.00 -4.60
CA ARG A 76 -14.51 3.92 -3.82
C ARG A 76 -15.64 3.67 -4.80
N ARG A 77 -16.39 2.58 -4.61
CA ARG A 77 -17.71 2.47 -5.24
C ARG A 77 -18.52 3.65 -4.73
N ARG A 78 -18.82 4.61 -5.61
CA ARG A 78 -19.84 5.62 -5.36
C ARG A 78 -21.12 4.81 -5.12
N SER A 79 -21.62 4.78 -3.89
CA SER A 79 -22.97 4.29 -3.64
C SER A 79 -23.91 5.19 -4.43
N SER A 80 -24.51 4.64 -5.48
CA SER A 80 -25.64 5.27 -6.15
C SER A 80 -26.73 5.42 -5.10
N SER A 81 -27.04 6.65 -4.72
CA SER A 81 -28.22 7.01 -3.94
C SER A 81 -28.88 8.17 -4.64
#